data_AF-A0A182KEK1-F1
#
_entry.id   AF-A0A182KEK1-F1
#
_cell.length_a   1.000
_cell.length_b   1.000
_cell.length_c   1.000
_cell.angle_alpha   90.00
_cell.angle_beta   90.00
_cell.angle_gamma   90.00
#
_symmetry.space_group_name_H-M   'P 1'
#
loop_
_entity.id
_entity.type
_entity.pdbx_description
1 polymer ?
#
loop_
_entity_poly.entity_id
_entity_poly.type
_entity_poly.pdbx_seq_one_letter_code
_entity_poly.pdbx_strand_id
1 'polypeptide(L)'
;NKVKADLLWEWYSKAENSVIKDLFVGQLRSTLKCTFCNTESTMFDPFWDLSLPLPSSSSRCKLENCLEMFIKEEIMDGIDQPTCSKCKT
;
A
#
# COMPACT_ATOMS: atom_id res chain seq x y z
N ASN A 1 -7.95 -13.26 1.07
CA ASN A 1 -7.69 -11.87 1.53
C ASN A 1 -8.83 -10.88 1.33
N LYS A 2 -9.87 -11.16 0.51
CA LYS A 2 -11.02 -10.25 0.35
C LYS A 2 -11.78 -9.95 1.66
N VAL A 3 -12.07 -11.00 2.45
CA VAL A 3 -12.77 -10.85 3.74
C VAL A 3 -12.06 -9.87 4.69
N LYS A 4 -10.72 -9.91 4.76
CA LYS A 4 -9.95 -8.97 5.59
C LYS A 4 -10.05 -7.53 5.08
N ALA A 5 -10.04 -7.34 3.76
CA ALA A 5 -10.20 -6.04 3.13
C ALA A 5 -11.57 -5.44 3.45
N ASP A 6 -12.63 -6.24 3.27
CA ASP A 6 -14.02 -5.85 3.55
C ASP A 6 -14.22 -5.47 5.02
N LEU A 7 -13.69 -6.27 5.96
CA LEU A 7 -13.75 -5.98 7.40
C LEU A 7 -13.07 -4.66 7.78
N LEU A 8 -11.88 -4.39 7.23
CA LEU A 8 -11.16 -3.14 7.50
C LEU A 8 -11.85 -1.95 6.85
N TRP A 9 -12.46 -2.15 5.68
CA TRP A 9 -13.25 -1.12 5.01
C TRP A 9 -14.53 -0.77 5.79
N GLU A 10 -15.24 -1.77 6.30
CA GLU A 10 -16.39 -1.57 7.19
C GLU A 10 -15.99 -0.84 8.47
N TRP A 11 -14.86 -1.21 9.07
CA TRP A 11 -14.36 -0.53 10.26
C TRP A 11 -14.05 0.94 10.00
N TYR A 12 -13.34 1.26 8.91
CA TYR A 12 -13.08 2.64 8.50
C TYR A 12 -14.38 3.40 8.22
N SER A 13 -15.34 2.77 7.53
CA SER A 13 -16.63 3.38 7.18
C SER A 13 -17.53 3.69 8.38
N LYS A 14 -17.30 3.07 9.55
CA LYS A 14 -18.01 3.44 10.80
C LYS A 14 -17.55 4.79 11.35
N ALA A 15 -16.30 5.16 11.10
CA ALA A 15 -15.74 6.45 11.51
C ALA A 15 -16.00 7.53 10.45
N GLU A 16 -15.81 7.18 9.18
CA GLU A 16 -15.94 8.12 8.05
C GLU A 16 -17.14 7.77 7.17
N ASN A 17 -18.22 8.53 7.35
CA ASN A 17 -19.47 8.39 6.60
C ASN A 17 -19.88 9.74 6.01
N SER A 18 -19.27 10.10 4.90
CA SER A 18 -19.57 11.34 4.18
C SER A 18 -19.60 11.10 2.67
N VAL A 19 -20.32 11.95 1.94
CA VAL A 19 -20.33 11.93 0.47
C VAL A 19 -18.93 12.12 -0.12
N ILE A 20 -18.07 12.87 0.58
CA ILE A 20 -16.67 13.05 0.16
C ILE A 20 -15.93 11.72 0.22
N LYS A 21 -16.14 10.92 1.28
CA LYS A 21 -15.57 9.57 1.38
C LYS A 21 -16.05 8.66 0.26
N ASP A 22 -17.34 8.70 -0.06
CA ASP A 22 -17.93 7.86 -1.12
C ASP A 22 -17.41 8.20 -2.52
N LEU A 23 -16.99 9.45 -2.74
CA LEU A 23 -16.48 9.92 -4.03
C LEU A 23 -14.98 9.71 -4.20
N PHE A 24 -14.18 9.86 -3.14
CA PHE A 24 -12.73 9.99 -3.25
C PHE A 24 -11.91 8.91 -2.56
N VAL A 25 -12.49 8.14 -1.61
CA VAL A 25 -11.69 7.16 -0.86
C VAL A 25 -11.66 5.83 -1.58
N GLY A 26 -10.45 5.32 -1.78
CA GLY A 26 -10.20 3.93 -2.14
C GLY A 26 -9.52 3.15 -1.01
N GLN A 27 -9.23 1.87 -1.26
CA GLN A 27 -8.47 1.03 -0.34
C GLN A 27 -7.25 0.43 -1.06
N LEU A 28 -6.05 0.62 -0.48
CA LEU A 28 -4.81 0.01 -0.95
C LEU A 28 -4.55 -1.31 -0.25
N ARG A 29 -3.80 -2.19 -0.91
CA ARG A 29 -3.31 -3.45 -0.34
C ARG A 29 -1.79 -3.47 -0.38
N SER A 30 -1.16 -3.44 0.78
CA SER A 30 0.29 -3.55 0.93
C SER A 30 0.64 -4.92 1.48
N THR A 31 1.64 -5.59 0.91
CA THR A 31 2.11 -6.90 1.40
C THR A 31 3.60 -6.84 1.65
N LEU A 32 3.99 -7.12 2.89
CA LEU A 32 5.38 -7.27 3.28
C LEU A 32 5.73 -8.75 3.30
N LYS A 33 6.83 -9.12 2.64
CA LYS A 33 7.37 -10.47 2.64
C LYS A 33 8.77 -10.46 3.22
N CYS A 34 8.99 -11.24 4.28
CA CYS A 34 10.32 -11.42 4.83
C CYS A 34 11.19 -12.23 3.86
N THR A 35 12.34 -11.70 3.45
CA THR A 35 13.28 -12.36 2.54
C THR A 35 14.02 -13.55 3.16
N PHE A 36 14.03 -13.67 4.50
CA PHE A 36 14.67 -14.78 5.22
C PHE A 36 13.74 -15.98 5.44
N CYS A 37 12.53 -15.73 5.98
CA CYS A 37 11.59 -16.79 6.36
C CYS A 37 10.37 -16.89 5.45
N ASN A 38 10.26 -16.04 4.42
CA ASN A 38 9.14 -15.96 3.47
C ASN A 38 7.76 -15.72 4.12
N THR A 39 7.71 -15.30 5.38
CA THR A 39 6.44 -14.93 6.02
C THR A 39 5.92 -13.64 5.41
N GLU A 40 4.65 -13.67 5.02
CA GLU A 40 3.94 -12.54 4.43
C GLU A 40 2.99 -11.90 5.45
N SER A 41 2.91 -10.58 5.43
CA SER A 41 1.96 -9.78 6.19
C SER A 41 1.28 -8.78 5.25
N THR A 42 -0.03 -8.95 5.05
CA THR A 42 -0.85 -8.06 4.21
C THR A 42 -1.67 -7.10 5.07
N MET A 43 -1.65 -5.82 4.71
CA MET A 43 -2.45 -4.74 5.28
C MET A 43 -3.36 -4.11 4.22
N PHE A 44 -4.45 -3.48 4.67
CA PHE A 44 -5.38 -2.76 3.82
C PHE A 44 -5.69 -1.40 4.43
N ASP A 45 -5.40 -0.33 3.68
CA ASP A 45 -5.43 1.04 4.20
C ASP A 45 -6.28 1.93 3.29
N PRO A 46 -7.13 2.82 3.86
CA PRO A 46 -7.85 3.81 3.07
C PRO A 46 -6.89 4.85 2.49
N PHE A 47 -7.17 5.35 1.29
CA PHE A 47 -6.44 6.47 0.69
C PHE A 47 -7.41 7.48 0.08
N TRP A 48 -7.06 8.77 0.16
CA TRP A 48 -7.84 9.88 -0.41
C TRP A 48 -7.32 10.35 -1.76
N ASP A 49 -6.02 10.15 -1.98
CA ASP A 49 -5.29 10.52 -3.18
C ASP A 49 -4.10 9.57 -3.37
N LEU A 50 -3.48 9.63 -4.55
CA LEU A 50 -2.27 8.87 -4.85
C LEU A 50 -1.14 9.83 -5.15
N SER A 51 -0.12 9.80 -4.29
CA SER A 51 1.15 10.47 -4.54
C SER A 51 2.04 9.57 -5.39
N LEU A 52 2.12 9.85 -6.69
CA LEU A 52 2.83 9.01 -7.66
C LEU A 52 4.29 9.46 -7.83
N PRO A 53 5.26 8.53 -7.85
CA PRO A 53 6.66 8.85 -8.12
C PRO A 53 6.84 9.23 -9.59
N LEU A 54 7.72 10.19 -9.85
CA LEU A 54 8.11 10.58 -11.20
C LEU A 54 9.48 9.98 -11.56
N PRO A 55 9.69 9.54 -12.81
CA PRO A 55 10.98 9.00 -13.24
C PRO A 55 12.02 10.12 -13.30
N SER A 56 13.15 9.94 -12.59
CA SER A 56 14.19 10.97 -12.45
C SER A 56 14.92 11.32 -13.75
N SER A 57 14.93 10.42 -14.73
CA SER A 57 15.72 10.54 -15.96
C SER A 57 14.96 11.08 -17.17
N SER A 58 13.65 11.32 -17.05
CA SER A 58 12.82 11.74 -18.18
C SER A 58 12.03 13.01 -17.89
N SER A 59 12.13 13.98 -18.79
CA SER A 59 11.32 15.20 -18.75
C SER A 59 9.85 14.98 -19.12
N ARG A 60 9.53 13.80 -19.67
CA ARG A 60 8.15 13.39 -19.99
C ARG A 60 7.94 11.92 -19.62
N CYS A 61 6.81 11.62 -19.00
CA CYS A 61 6.41 10.25 -18.69
C CYS A 61 4.92 10.06 -18.93
N LYS A 62 4.52 8.80 -19.10
CA LYS A 62 3.12 8.39 -19.15
C LYS A 62 2.62 8.15 -17.73
N LEU A 63 1.35 8.43 -17.47
CA LEU A 63 0.74 8.21 -16.16
C LEU A 63 0.81 6.73 -15.76
N GLU A 64 0.63 5.84 -16.73
CA GLU A 64 0.73 4.40 -16.55
C GLU A 64 2.08 3.99 -15.98
N ASN A 65 3.18 4.62 -16.43
CA ASN A 65 4.51 4.33 -15.90
C ASN A 65 4.63 4.75 -14.43
N CYS A 66 4.04 5.89 -14.04
CA CYS A 66 4.07 6.35 -12.65
C CYS A 66 3.22 5.44 -11.74
N LEU A 67 2.09 4.94 -12.25
CA LEU A 67 1.26 3.96 -11.54
C LEU A 67 1.99 2.61 -11.40
N GLU A 68 2.69 2.15 -12.45
CA GLU A 68 3.53 0.95 -12.40
C GLU A 68 4.67 1.10 -11.38
N MET A 69 5.32 2.26 -11.33
CA MET A 69 6.33 2.55 -10.31
C MET A 69 5.74 2.52 -8.90
N PHE A 70 4.54 3.08 -8.71
CA PHE A 70 3.87 3.11 -7.40
C PHE A 70 3.52 1.72 -6.85
N ILE A 71 3.14 0.76 -7.72
CA ILE A 71 2.78 -0.60 -7.30
C ILE A 71 3.94 -1.60 -7.35
N LYS A 72 5.13 -1.14 -7.75
CA LYS A 72 6.30 -2.00 -7.93
C LYS A 72 6.73 -2.56 -6.58
N GLU A 73 7.15 -3.83 -6.58
CA GLU A 73 7.77 -4.42 -5.41
C GLU A 73 9.15 -3.79 -5.14
N GLU A 74 9.39 -3.44 -3.88
CA GLU A 74 10.63 -2.82 -3.43
C GLU A 74 11.25 -3.64 -2.29
N ILE A 75 12.58 -3.68 -2.26
CA ILE A 75 13.33 -4.30 -1.17
C ILE A 75 13.61 -3.20 -0.15
N MET A 76 13.16 -3.41 1.09
CA MET A 76 13.45 -2.53 2.21
C MET A 76 14.69 -3.03 2.95
N ASP A 77 15.73 -2.20 2.99
CA ASP A 77 17.00 -2.49 3.65
C ASP A 77 17.44 -1.35 4.57
N GLY A 78 18.55 -1.54 5.28
CA GLY A 78 19.14 -0.53 6.14
C GLY A 78 18.19 -0.06 7.25
N ILE A 79 17.95 1.26 7.28
CA ILE A 79 17.08 1.88 8.30
C ILE A 79 15.59 1.66 8.04
N ASP A 80 15.22 1.32 6.82
CA ASP A 80 13.83 1.11 6.40
C ASP A 80 13.40 -0.36 6.54
N GLN A 81 14.31 -1.25 6.95
CA GLN A 81 14.03 -2.65 7.17
C GLN A 81 13.14 -2.86 8.41
N PRO A 82 11.92 -3.40 8.26
CA PRO A 82 11.04 -3.64 9.39
C PRO A 82 11.41 -4.94 10.13
N THR A 83 11.10 -5.01 11.42
CA THR A 83 11.25 -6.24 12.20
C THR A 83 10.22 -7.29 11.77
N CYS A 84 10.70 -8.48 11.41
CA CYS A 84 9.84 -9.61 11.08
C CYS A 84 9.16 -10.20 12.32
N SER A 85 7.85 -10.38 12.25
CA SER A 85 7.05 -10.97 13.35
C SER A 85 7.42 -12.42 13.68
N LYS A 86 8.01 -13.17 12.73
CA LYS A 86 8.47 -14.56 12.90
C LYS A 86 9.95 -14.65 13.30
N CYS A 87 10.84 -13.98 12.58
CA CYS A 87 12.28 -14.00 12.89
C CYS A 87 12.64 -13.22 14.16
N LYS A 88 11.79 -12.27 14.56
CA LYS A 88 12.06 -11.30 15.64
C LYS A 88 13.28 -10.42 15.37
N THR A 89 13.63 -10.25 14.10
CA THR A 89 14.68 -9.40 13.55
C THR A 89 14.25 -8.88 12.19
#